data_AF-A0A496P1I4-F1
#
_entry.id   AF-A0A496P1I4-F1
#
_cell.length_a   1.000
_cell.length_b   1.000
_cell.length_c   1.000
_cell.angle_alpha   90.00
_cell.angle_beta   90.00
_cell.angle_gamma   90.00
#
_symmetry.space_group_name_H-M   'P 1'
#
loop_
_entity.id
_entity.type
_entity.pdbx_description
1 polymer ?
#
loop_
_entity_poly.entity_id
_entity_poly.type
_entity_poly.pdbx_seq_one_letter_code
_entity_poly.pdbx_strand_id
1 'polypeptide(L)'
;MKKLVIIPTYNEKENIRDIISAIFSLGQDFHVLVVDDSSPDGTAEIVKNLQNEFPAHLHLSVRKAKNGLGKAYLHGFGWALRHNYDYIFEMDADFSHNPNDLPKLLEACQNADMSIGSRYCKGVNVVNWPMSRVLLSYFASKYVRFILGIPIHDTTAGFVCFSRKA
;
A
#
# COMPACT_ATOMS: atom_id res chain seq x y z
N MET A 1 -6.11 -6.55 -16.99
CA MET A 1 -6.60 -6.69 -15.62
C MET A 1 -6.39 -5.36 -14.93
N LYS A 2 -7.42 -4.78 -14.32
CA LYS A 2 -7.32 -3.49 -13.64
C LYS A 2 -6.71 -3.68 -12.26
N LYS A 3 -5.64 -2.95 -11.97
CA LYS A 3 -4.90 -3.04 -10.71
C LYS A 3 -4.72 -1.67 -10.08
N LEU A 4 -5.09 -1.55 -8.81
CA LEU A 4 -5.12 -0.29 -8.09
C LEU A 4 -4.20 -0.34 -6.88
N VAL A 5 -3.27 0.62 -6.78
CA VAL A 5 -2.50 0.88 -5.57
C VAL A 5 -3.22 1.96 -4.77
N ILE A 6 -3.64 1.61 -3.56
CA ILE A 6 -4.23 2.55 -2.62
C ILE A 6 -3.10 3.11 -1.76
N ILE A 7 -2.96 4.44 -1.76
CA ILE A 7 -1.96 5.15 -0.97
C ILE A 7 -2.69 6.11 -0.02
N PRO A 8 -2.85 5.75 1.25
CA PRO A 8 -3.34 6.67 2.27
C PRO A 8 -2.31 7.76 2.54
N THR A 9 -2.73 9.01 2.65
CA THR A 9 -1.83 10.14 2.93
C THR A 9 -2.33 11.03 4.06
N TYR A 10 -1.39 11.48 4.89
CA TYR A 10 -1.57 12.58 5.83
C TYR A 10 -0.21 13.25 6.07
N ASN A 11 -0.02 14.47 5.59
CA ASN A 11 1.28 15.17 5.60
C ASN A 11 2.39 14.47 4.79
N GLU A 12 2.12 14.13 3.53
CA GLU A 12 3.03 13.37 2.67
C GLU A 12 3.53 14.19 1.47
N LYS A 13 3.51 15.53 1.52
CA LYS A 13 3.87 16.39 0.38
C LYS A 13 5.25 16.12 -0.18
N GLU A 14 6.19 15.67 0.65
CA GLU A 14 7.59 15.45 0.28
C GLU A 14 7.75 14.16 -0.52
N ASN A 15 6.91 13.15 -0.26
CA ASN A 15 7.04 11.83 -0.86
C ASN A 15 6.01 11.58 -1.98
N ILE A 16 4.83 12.20 -1.91
CA ILE A 16 3.67 11.82 -2.73
C ILE A 16 3.93 11.91 -4.24
N ARG A 17 4.71 12.89 -4.68
CA ARG A 17 5.08 13.03 -6.10
C ARG A 17 5.96 11.89 -6.56
N ASP A 18 7.00 11.61 -5.78
CA ASP A 18 8.05 10.66 -6.16
C ASP A 18 7.51 9.23 -6.12
N ILE A 19 6.68 8.90 -5.12
CA ILE A 19 6.08 7.57 -5.03
C ILE A 19 5.12 7.30 -6.18
N ILE A 20 4.27 8.27 -6.56
CA ILE A 20 3.37 8.15 -7.73
C ILE A 20 4.19 7.96 -9.01
N SER A 21 5.22 8.78 -9.20
CA SER A 21 6.10 8.72 -10.36
C SER A 21 6.83 7.38 -10.44
N ALA A 22 7.29 6.84 -9.31
CA ALA A 22 7.97 5.55 -9.23
C ALA A 22 7.04 4.38 -9.61
N ILE A 23 5.78 4.40 -9.16
CA ILE A 23 4.79 3.37 -9.53
C ILE A 23 4.51 3.41 -11.04
N PHE A 24 4.27 4.60 -11.60
CA PHE A 24 3.97 4.71 -13.03
C PHE A 24 5.19 4.40 -13.91
N SER A 25 6.40 4.68 -13.44
CA SER A 25 7.65 4.32 -14.13
C SER A 25 7.88 2.82 -14.29
N LEU A 26 7.13 1.97 -13.56
CA LEU A 26 7.15 0.51 -13.77
C LEU A 26 6.61 0.11 -15.15
N GLY A 27 5.84 0.98 -15.82
CA GLY A 27 5.33 0.72 -17.17
C GLY A 27 4.36 -0.44 -17.27
N GLN A 28 3.73 -0.83 -16.15
CA GLN A 28 2.86 -2.00 -16.10
C GLN A 28 1.36 -1.69 -16.03
N ASP A 29 0.90 -0.47 -16.32
CA ASP A 29 -0.53 -0.13 -16.26
C ASP A 29 -1.14 -0.24 -14.85
N PHE A 30 -0.41 0.25 -13.84
CA PHE A 30 -0.96 0.42 -12.50
C PHE A 30 -1.79 1.69 -12.43
N HIS A 31 -2.94 1.62 -11.76
CA HIS A 31 -3.67 2.80 -11.31
C HIS A 31 -3.29 3.09 -9.86
N VAL A 32 -3.38 4.37 -9.47
CA VAL A 32 -3.14 4.83 -8.10
C VAL A 32 -4.36 5.57 -7.61
N LEU A 33 -4.84 5.22 -6.42
CA LEU A 33 -5.81 6.01 -5.65
C LEU A 33 -5.11 6.56 -4.43
N VAL A 34 -4.93 7.88 -4.39
CA VAL A 34 -4.53 8.57 -3.17
C VAL A 34 -5.77 8.83 -2.32
N VAL A 35 -5.75 8.34 -1.08
CA VAL A 35 -6.81 8.59 -0.09
C VAL A 35 -6.24 9.56 0.94
N ASP A 36 -6.53 10.84 0.74
CA ASP A 36 -5.97 11.92 1.56
C ASP A 36 -6.88 12.27 2.74
N ASP A 37 -6.30 12.39 3.93
CA ASP A 37 -6.98 12.66 5.19
C ASP A 37 -7.12 14.15 5.53
N SER A 38 -7.41 14.98 4.52
CA SER A 38 -7.39 16.45 4.62
C SER A 38 -6.03 16.96 5.10
N SER A 39 -4.98 16.58 4.38
CA SER A 39 -3.62 17.02 4.69
C SER A 39 -3.51 18.55 4.63
N PRO A 40 -3.05 19.22 5.70
CA PRO A 40 -2.88 20.68 5.72
C PRO A 40 -1.64 21.17 4.96
N ASP A 41 -0.78 20.27 4.49
CA ASP A 41 0.55 20.57 3.97
C ASP A 41 0.62 20.76 2.44
N GLY A 42 -0.51 20.61 1.74
CA GLY A 42 -0.57 20.71 0.28
C GLY A 42 -0.49 19.36 -0.45
N THR A 43 -0.49 18.22 0.25
CA THR A 43 -0.42 16.88 -0.36
C THR A 43 -1.49 16.70 -1.46
N ALA A 44 -2.75 17.04 -1.16
CA ALA A 44 -3.86 16.87 -2.10
C ALA A 44 -3.70 17.74 -3.36
N GLU A 45 -3.18 18.95 -3.22
CA GLU A 45 -2.91 19.89 -4.32
C GLU A 45 -1.83 19.33 -5.27
N ILE A 46 -0.78 18.73 -4.72
CA ILE A 46 0.26 18.06 -5.51
C ILE A 46 -0.35 16.94 -6.34
N VAL A 47 -1.19 16.09 -5.72
CA VAL A 47 -1.85 14.98 -6.43
C VAL A 47 -2.77 15.52 -7.53
N LYS A 48 -3.59 16.55 -7.26
CA LYS A 48 -4.45 17.19 -8.27
C LYS A 48 -3.65 17.69 -9.47
N ASN A 49 -2.49 18.29 -9.25
CA ASN A 49 -1.63 18.75 -10.34
C ASN A 49 -1.10 17.58 -11.17
N LEU A 50 -0.67 16.50 -10.51
CA LEU A 50 -0.20 15.27 -11.17
C LEU A 50 -1.32 14.54 -11.94
N GLN A 51 -2.60 14.74 -11.60
CA GLN A 51 -3.70 14.16 -12.39
C GLN A 51 -3.73 14.70 -13.82
N ASN A 52 -3.16 15.88 -14.10
CA ASN A 52 -3.02 16.37 -15.48
C ASN A 52 -1.99 15.56 -16.28
N GLU A 53 -0.98 15.02 -15.62
CA GLU A 53 0.05 14.15 -16.23
C GLU A 53 -0.48 12.71 -16.40
N PHE A 54 -1.33 12.24 -15.47
CA PHE A 54 -1.84 10.86 -15.43
C PHE A 54 -3.39 10.76 -15.32
N PRO A 55 -4.16 11.37 -16.25
CA PRO A 55 -5.61 11.58 -16.07
C PRO A 55 -6.45 10.30 -15.99
N ALA A 56 -5.98 9.21 -16.61
CA ALA A 56 -6.69 7.92 -16.61
C ALA A 56 -6.27 6.98 -15.46
N HIS A 57 -5.10 7.21 -14.86
CA HIS A 57 -4.46 6.26 -13.94
C HIS A 57 -4.29 6.80 -12.52
N LEU A 58 -4.36 8.13 -12.31
CA LEU A 58 -4.24 8.75 -11.00
C LEU A 58 -5.59 9.29 -10.51
N HIS A 59 -6.01 8.82 -9.35
CA HIS A 59 -7.24 9.22 -8.69
C HIS A 59 -6.94 9.79 -7.31
N LEU A 60 -7.73 10.79 -6.91
CA LEU A 60 -7.64 11.40 -5.59
C LEU A 60 -9.00 11.33 -4.90
N SER A 61 -9.01 10.91 -3.64
CA SER A 61 -10.16 11.04 -2.76
C SER A 61 -9.76 11.71 -1.46
N VAL A 62 -10.27 12.92 -1.23
CA VAL A 62 -10.03 13.68 0.00
C VAL A 62 -11.15 13.39 0.98
N ARG A 63 -10.83 12.80 2.13
CA ARG A 63 -11.76 12.57 3.23
C ARG A 63 -11.82 13.81 4.13
N LYS A 64 -12.96 14.03 4.78
CA LYS A 64 -13.24 15.26 5.58
C LYS A 64 -12.30 15.51 6.76
N ALA A 65 -11.69 14.46 7.32
CA ALA A 65 -10.82 14.55 8.48
C ALA A 65 -9.96 13.29 8.62
N LYS A 66 -8.84 13.43 9.32
CA LYS A 66 -7.99 12.31 9.72
C LYS A 66 -8.74 11.35 10.64
N ASN A 67 -9.08 10.19 10.11
CA ASN A 67 -9.89 9.18 10.81
C ASN A 67 -9.18 7.83 10.94
N GLY A 68 -7.87 7.80 10.69
CA GLY A 68 -7.01 6.62 10.86
C GLY A 68 -6.78 5.84 9.58
N LEU A 69 -5.63 5.15 9.53
CA LEU A 69 -5.10 4.42 8.38
C LEU A 69 -6.04 3.31 7.90
N GLY A 70 -6.50 2.44 8.80
CA GLY A 70 -7.40 1.34 8.44
C GLY A 70 -8.71 1.83 7.80
N LYS A 71 -9.28 2.95 8.26
CA LYS A 71 -10.47 3.54 7.63
C LYS A 71 -10.16 4.13 6.25
N ALA A 72 -8.93 4.60 6.02
CA ALA A 72 -8.51 5.11 4.71
C ALA A 72 -8.41 3.96 3.70
N TYR A 73 -7.82 2.83 4.12
CA TYR A 73 -7.83 1.62 3.31
C TYR A 73 -9.25 1.11 3.04
N LEU A 74 -10.12 0.97 4.05
CA LEU A 74 -11.53 0.57 3.84
C LEU A 74 -12.26 1.49 2.83
N HIS A 75 -12.02 2.79 2.91
CA HIS A 75 -12.55 3.74 1.94
C HIS A 75 -12.00 3.47 0.53
N GLY A 76 -10.70 3.24 0.40
CA GLY A 76 -10.03 2.88 -0.86
C GLY A 76 -10.53 1.56 -1.45
N PHE A 77 -10.67 0.50 -0.65
CA PHE A 77 -11.26 -0.77 -1.07
C PHE A 77 -12.68 -0.58 -1.60
N GLY A 78 -13.52 0.14 -0.87
CA GLY A 78 -14.88 0.45 -1.33
C GLY A 78 -14.89 1.19 -2.66
N TRP A 79 -13.96 2.14 -2.86
CA TRP A 79 -13.78 2.83 -4.13
C TRP A 79 -13.34 1.87 -5.24
N ALA A 80 -12.33 1.04 -4.99
CA ALA A 80 -11.80 0.06 -5.94
C ALA A 80 -12.88 -0.93 -6.40
N LEU A 81 -13.68 -1.43 -5.45
CA LEU A 81 -14.76 -2.37 -5.72
C LEU A 81 -15.82 -1.77 -6.65
N ARG A 82 -16.23 -0.51 -6.43
CA ARG A 82 -17.19 0.20 -7.29
C ARG A 82 -16.67 0.47 -8.71
N HIS A 83 -15.35 0.55 -8.89
CA HIS A 83 -14.71 0.83 -10.19
C HIS A 83 -14.23 -0.43 -10.91
N ASN A 84 -14.61 -1.62 -10.42
CA ASN A 84 -14.30 -2.92 -11.03
C ASN A 84 -12.79 -3.18 -11.20
N TYR A 85 -12.00 -2.86 -10.17
CA TYR A 85 -10.60 -3.31 -10.10
C TYR A 85 -10.53 -4.79 -9.73
N ASP A 86 -9.59 -5.50 -10.37
CA ASP A 86 -9.35 -6.94 -10.23
C ASP A 86 -8.35 -7.24 -9.10
N TYR A 87 -7.37 -6.36 -8.91
CA TYR A 87 -6.34 -6.46 -7.88
C TYR A 87 -6.18 -5.13 -7.14
N ILE A 88 -6.05 -5.20 -5.82
CA ILE A 88 -6.02 -4.03 -4.95
C ILE A 88 -4.80 -4.14 -4.04
N PHE A 89 -3.97 -3.11 -4.02
CA PHE A 89 -2.74 -3.07 -3.26
C PHE A 89 -2.86 -2.05 -2.13
N GLU A 90 -2.40 -2.41 -0.96
CA GLU A 90 -2.09 -1.49 0.13
C GLU A 90 -0.62 -1.10 0.03
N MET A 91 -0.31 0.19 0.05
CA MET A 91 1.06 0.68 0.04
C MET A 91 1.16 2.08 0.66
N ASP A 92 2.08 2.24 1.62
CA ASP A 92 2.40 3.54 2.22
C ASP A 92 3.15 4.48 1.25
N ALA A 93 3.09 5.79 1.52
CA ALA A 93 3.64 6.83 0.66
C ALA A 93 5.14 7.09 0.85
N ASP A 94 5.76 6.61 1.93
CA ASP A 94 7.06 7.03 2.46
C ASP A 94 8.27 6.19 1.98
N PHE A 95 8.10 5.39 0.93
CA PHE A 95 9.10 4.43 0.42
C PHE A 95 9.57 3.38 1.43
N SER A 96 8.86 3.18 2.56
CA SER A 96 9.06 1.99 3.41
C SER A 96 8.79 0.69 2.64
N HIS A 97 7.96 0.78 1.60
CA HIS A 97 7.71 -0.26 0.61
C HIS A 97 8.37 0.11 -0.72
N ASN A 98 9.04 -0.86 -1.35
CA ASN A 98 9.67 -0.65 -2.64
C ASN A 98 8.65 -0.85 -3.78
N PRO A 99 8.33 0.18 -4.58
CA PRO A 99 7.38 0.04 -5.70
C PRO A 99 7.77 -1.04 -6.70
N ASN A 100 9.08 -1.32 -6.86
CA ASN A 100 9.56 -2.37 -7.77
C ASN A 100 9.15 -3.79 -7.35
N ASP A 101 8.63 -3.97 -6.14
CA ASP A 101 8.10 -5.24 -5.68
C ASP A 101 6.59 -5.41 -5.98
N LEU A 102 5.88 -4.36 -6.44
CA LEU A 102 4.46 -4.45 -6.86
C LEU A 102 4.22 -5.55 -7.91
N PRO A 103 5.05 -5.71 -8.97
CA PRO A 103 4.88 -6.79 -9.93
C PRO A 103 5.01 -8.19 -9.31
N LYS A 104 5.94 -8.35 -8.35
CA LYS A 104 6.15 -9.63 -7.66
C LYS A 104 4.98 -9.97 -6.75
N LEU A 105 4.43 -8.96 -6.05
CA LEU A 105 3.21 -9.13 -5.27
C LEU A 105 2.03 -9.54 -6.18
N LEU A 106 1.88 -8.87 -7.33
CA LEU A 106 0.83 -9.24 -8.29
C LEU A 106 0.95 -10.69 -8.75
N GLU A 107 2.14 -11.12 -9.17
CA GLU A 107 2.41 -12.48 -9.63
C GLU A 107 2.07 -13.52 -8.56
N ALA A 108 2.46 -13.27 -7.30
CA ALA A 108 2.10 -14.14 -6.18
C ALA A 108 0.58 -14.17 -5.95
N CYS A 109 -0.09 -13.01 -6.05
CA CYS A 109 -1.53 -12.88 -5.85
C CYS A 109 -2.35 -13.46 -7.01
N GLN A 110 -1.79 -13.68 -8.20
CA GLN A 110 -2.52 -14.38 -9.28
C GLN A 110 -2.83 -15.85 -8.95
N ASN A 111 -2.07 -16.44 -8.02
CA ASN A 111 -2.23 -17.83 -7.58
C ASN A 111 -2.86 -17.96 -6.18
N ALA A 112 -3.36 -16.86 -5.61
CA ALA A 112 -3.92 -16.81 -4.25
C ALA A 112 -5.00 -15.71 -4.14
N ASP A 113 -5.73 -15.66 -3.03
CA ASP A 113 -6.67 -14.55 -2.79
C ASP A 113 -5.95 -13.30 -2.24
N MET A 114 -4.76 -13.47 -1.65
CA MET A 114 -3.96 -12.43 -1.00
C MET A 114 -2.46 -12.78 -1.05
N SER A 115 -1.60 -11.76 -1.21
CA SER A 115 -0.14 -11.89 -1.11
C SER A 115 0.44 -10.76 -0.25
N ILE A 116 1.43 -11.07 0.59
CA ILE A 116 2.00 -10.15 1.58
C ILE A 116 3.49 -9.93 1.28
N GLY A 117 3.89 -8.66 1.18
CA GLY A 117 5.29 -8.24 1.19
C GLY A 117 5.90 -8.44 2.58
N SER A 118 6.52 -9.60 2.80
CA SER A 118 7.04 -9.99 4.12
C SER A 118 8.50 -9.61 4.33
N ARG A 119 8.80 -8.99 5.48
CA ARG A 119 10.17 -8.71 5.95
C ARG A 119 10.90 -9.94 6.47
N TYR A 120 10.20 -11.07 6.64
CA TYR A 120 10.68 -12.24 7.40
C TYR A 120 10.64 -13.58 6.63
N CYS A 121 9.99 -13.65 5.46
CA CYS A 121 9.82 -14.91 4.71
C CYS A 121 11.15 -15.58 4.28
N LYS A 122 12.19 -14.79 3.96
CA LYS A 122 13.51 -15.31 3.54
C LYS A 122 14.64 -14.89 4.49
N GLY A 123 14.31 -14.72 5.77
CA GLY A 123 15.18 -14.09 6.76
C GLY A 123 14.80 -12.63 7.00
N VAL A 124 15.52 -11.97 7.90
CA VAL A 124 15.25 -10.58 8.28
C VAL A 124 15.81 -9.63 7.22
N ASN A 125 14.92 -8.98 6.47
CA ASN A 125 15.29 -7.99 5.46
C ASN A 125 14.70 -6.63 5.83
N VAL A 126 15.37 -5.95 6.76
CA VAL A 126 15.05 -4.59 7.20
C VAL A 126 16.32 -3.76 7.24
N VAL A 127 16.24 -2.52 6.77
CA VAL A 127 17.38 -1.60 6.69
C VAL A 127 17.24 -0.55 7.79
N ASN A 128 18.34 -0.22 8.47
CA ASN A 128 18.43 0.86 9.48
C ASN A 128 17.50 0.70 10.71
N TRP A 129 17.11 -0.52 11.07
CA TRP A 129 16.34 -0.76 12.30
C TRP A 129 17.26 -1.13 13.48
N PRO A 130 17.06 -0.54 14.67
CA PRO A 130 17.71 -1.02 15.89
C PRO A 130 17.35 -2.49 16.16
N MET A 131 18.32 -3.29 16.62
CA MET A 131 18.10 -4.72 16.89
C MET A 131 16.92 -4.98 17.84
N SER A 132 16.70 -4.11 18.83
CA SER A 132 15.54 -4.20 19.74
C SER A 132 14.20 -4.13 18.99
N ARG A 133 14.09 -3.24 18.00
CA ARG A 133 12.89 -3.09 17.15
C ARG A 133 12.68 -4.32 16.27
N VAL A 134 13.76 -4.87 15.71
CA VAL A 134 13.72 -6.10 14.89
C VAL A 134 13.20 -7.28 15.72
N LEU A 135 13.79 -7.50 16.90
CA LEU A 135 13.39 -8.59 17.80
C LEU A 135 11.94 -8.43 18.24
N LEU A 136 11.54 -7.23 18.67
CA LEU A 136 10.16 -6.96 19.07
C LEU A 136 9.17 -7.29 17.95
N SER A 137 9.42 -6.79 16.74
CA SER A 137 8.54 -7.01 15.59
C SER A 137 8.46 -8.49 15.17
N TYR A 138 9.61 -9.18 15.19
CA TYR A 138 9.68 -10.60 14.88
C TYR A 138 8.94 -11.46 15.92
N PHE A 139 9.16 -11.21 17.21
CA PHE A 139 8.48 -11.95 18.28
C PHE A 139 7.00 -11.64 18.36
N ALA A 140 6.58 -10.39 18.09
CA ALA A 140 5.16 -10.05 17.98
C ALA A 140 4.49 -10.85 16.85
N SER A 141 5.13 -10.92 15.67
CA SER A 141 4.62 -11.73 14.55
C SER A 141 4.56 -13.21 14.89
N LYS A 142 5.60 -13.76 15.55
CA LYS A 142 5.62 -15.16 16.01
C LYS A 142 4.54 -15.46 17.04
N TYR A 143 4.28 -14.52 17.95
CA TYR A 143 3.22 -14.65 18.96
C TYR A 143 1.84 -14.72 18.29
N VAL A 144 1.52 -13.79 17.40
CA VAL A 144 0.25 -13.79 16.66
C VAL A 144 0.08 -15.09 15.86
N ARG A 145 1.14 -15.51 15.17
CA ARG A 145 1.17 -16.75 14.40
C ARG A 145 0.87 -17.99 15.28
N PHE A 146 1.46 -18.05 16.47
CA PHE A 146 1.27 -19.15 17.41
C PHE A 146 -0.16 -19.19 17.96
N ILE A 147 -0.70 -18.04 18.39
CA ILE A 147 -2.03 -17.96 19.00
C ILE A 147 -3.14 -18.20 17.96
N LEU A 148 -3.01 -17.66 16.75
CA LEU A 148 -4.04 -17.77 15.70
C LEU A 148 -3.86 -18.97 14.77
N GLY A 149 -2.72 -19.66 14.82
CA GLY A 149 -2.42 -20.80 13.94
C GLY A 149 -2.29 -20.47 12.46
N ILE A 150 -2.12 -19.18 12.11
CA ILE A 150 -2.04 -18.73 10.71
C ILE A 150 -0.64 -18.99 10.11
N PRO A 151 -0.51 -19.28 8.81
CA PRO A 151 0.79 -19.51 8.17
C PRO A 151 1.50 -18.22 7.72
N ILE A 152 1.24 -17.07 8.36
CA ILE A 152 1.77 -15.76 7.96
C ILE A 152 3.00 -15.41 8.82
N HIS A 153 4.13 -15.13 8.15
CA HIS A 153 5.40 -14.80 8.82
C HIS A 153 5.48 -13.34 9.28
N ASP A 154 4.82 -12.43 8.58
CA ASP A 154 4.80 -11.01 8.88
C ASP A 154 3.34 -10.55 9.01
N THR A 155 2.82 -10.60 10.24
CA THR A 155 1.40 -10.33 10.52
C THR A 155 1.09 -8.84 10.65
N THR A 156 2.09 -7.98 10.43
CA THR A 156 1.98 -6.52 10.59
C THR A 156 2.44 -5.76 9.34
N ALA A 157 2.66 -6.47 8.24
CA ALA A 157 3.03 -5.86 6.97
C ALA A 157 1.87 -5.00 6.42
N GLY A 158 2.21 -3.79 5.97
CA GLY A 158 1.28 -2.86 5.30
C GLY A 158 1.40 -2.87 3.78
N PHE A 159 2.16 -3.80 3.21
CA PHE A 159 2.34 -3.96 1.76
C PHE A 159 1.73 -5.28 1.32
N VAL A 160 0.51 -5.20 0.79
CA VAL A 160 -0.33 -6.38 0.53
C VAL A 160 -1.03 -6.20 -0.80
N CYS A 161 -1.19 -7.28 -1.55
CA CYS A 161 -2.07 -7.34 -2.71
C CYS A 161 -3.22 -8.30 -2.41
N PHE A 162 -4.43 -7.90 -2.78
CA PHE A 162 -5.67 -8.67 -2.68
C PHE A 162 -6.26 -8.87 -4.07
N SER A 163 -6.75 -10.07 -4.33
CA SER A 163 -7.70 -10.27 -5.43
C SER A 163 -9.03 -9.61 -5.07
N ARG A 164 -9.80 -9.18 -6.06
CA ARG A 164 -11.14 -8.59 -5.86
C ARG A 164 -12.09 -9.47 -5.03
N LYS A 165 -11.91 -10.79 -5.08
CA LYS A 165 -12.78 -11.78 -4.45
C LYS A 165 -12.57 -11.87 -2.93
N ALA A 166 -11.36 -11.58 -2.46
CA ALA A 166 -10.96 -11.63 -1.05
C ALA A 166 -11.69 -10.56 -0.23
#